data_AF-A0AAD3CIE4-F1
#
_entry.id   AF-A0AAD3CIE4-F1
#
_cell.length_a   1.000
_cell.length_b   1.000
_cell.length_c   1.000
_cell.angle_alpha   90.00
_cell.angle_beta   90.00
_cell.angle_gamma   90.00
#
_symmetry.space_group_name_H-M   'P 1'
#
loop_
_entity.id
_entity.type
_entity.pdbx_description
1 polymer ?
#
loop_
_entity_poly.entity_id
_entity_poly.type
_entity_poly.pdbx_seq_one_letter_code
_entity_poly.pdbx_strand_id
1 'polypeptide(L)'
;MLSLELLNAISRNCSEFAHGTGNTEEIFGGIPVILILGDDSQLPPVKKLGAFDLFSKTGFKNDAMTGSDLKGAQILESTVQQVKSLRQVKRIVPNQEMLQEINETLRTKSGLTKDQSMAICRLNLDNEDITKERRLQIKDKALFVYTTKEEVFTHNEQELREIVDKTNPLMEFPYQLHKTPKSKLDKPIKSHFKLTTLIEAKTVLTRGARVSLTTNKCPLQGLFNGSLGTVIDIRFAKGESPLTGNLPLFVIVDFDNYCGPPWDNRYPTYVPVPIQTLLENRSKCNLRCCEMKYVPLEIAFARTLHKVQGQSIGEGHPVTIMVFNPGKTAFEGNNPGLLYTGISRATSMGTNDVNNSAIYFNYESKFKLYTRIREIHHKRKSVKRKLDNENANEFVEPQLTNEIYTKVKKRKFWTMFLDQKESLTNLNTTDDERTNILQWLNQKQANVTCQENLYQIVRNHSKRYKAN
;
A
#
# COMPACT_ATOMS: atom_id res chain seq x y z
N MET A 1 -1.55 6.62 -6.27
CA MET A 1 -2.40 6.60 -7.48
C MET A 1 -2.79 8.03 -7.80
N LEU A 2 -2.59 8.46 -9.05
CA LEU A 2 -2.74 9.84 -9.48
C LEU A 2 -4.21 10.10 -9.87
N SER A 3 -4.88 11.02 -9.17
CA SER A 3 -6.22 11.49 -9.56
C SER A 3 -6.13 12.71 -10.48
N LEU A 4 -7.17 12.94 -11.29
CA LEU A 4 -7.23 14.08 -12.21
C LEU A 4 -7.11 15.42 -11.48
N GLU A 5 -7.84 15.59 -10.38
CA GLU A 5 -7.73 16.77 -9.50
C GLU A 5 -6.29 17.00 -8.98
N LEU A 6 -5.57 15.92 -8.64
CA LEU A 6 -4.20 16.02 -8.12
C LEU A 6 -3.24 16.41 -9.24
N LEU A 7 -3.42 15.85 -10.43
CA LEU A 7 -2.63 16.20 -11.60
C LEU A 7 -2.80 17.67 -11.98
N ASN A 8 -4.04 18.17 -11.96
CA ASN A 8 -4.33 19.60 -12.17
C ASN A 8 -3.63 20.46 -11.11
N ALA A 9 -3.71 20.08 -9.83
CA ALA A 9 -3.04 20.81 -8.75
C ALA A 9 -1.51 20.81 -8.90
N ILE A 10 -0.91 19.69 -9.32
CA ILE A 10 0.52 19.59 -9.62
C ILE A 10 0.89 20.54 -10.75
N SER A 11 0.18 20.46 -11.89
CA SER A 11 0.45 21.34 -13.03
C SER A 11 0.35 22.81 -12.63
N ARG A 12 -0.72 23.23 -11.95
CA ARG A 12 -0.90 24.61 -11.50
C ARG A 12 0.24 25.08 -10.60
N ASN A 13 0.60 24.28 -9.59
CA ASN A 13 1.70 24.65 -8.69
C ASN A 13 3.03 24.73 -9.44
N CYS A 14 3.28 23.84 -10.41
CA CYS A 14 4.45 23.95 -11.27
C CYS A 14 4.41 25.22 -12.12
N SER A 15 3.28 25.58 -12.73
CA SER A 15 3.12 26.82 -13.49
C SER A 15 3.36 28.08 -12.64
N GLU A 16 2.92 28.08 -11.38
CA GLU A 16 3.09 29.21 -10.48
C GLU A 16 4.55 29.38 -10.00
N PHE A 17 5.30 28.30 -9.82
CA PHE A 17 6.58 28.34 -9.08
C PHE A 17 7.81 27.87 -9.87
N ALA A 18 7.64 27.10 -10.95
CA ALA A 18 8.75 26.68 -11.77
C ALA A 18 9.39 27.88 -12.49
N HIS A 19 10.69 27.79 -12.75
CA HIS A 19 11.45 28.77 -13.54
C HIS A 19 11.31 30.24 -13.09
N GLY A 20 11.10 30.49 -11.79
CA GLY A 20 11.00 31.86 -11.26
C GLY A 20 9.70 32.57 -11.66
N THR A 21 8.60 31.83 -11.80
CA THR A 21 7.22 32.33 -12.01
C THR A 21 6.94 32.97 -13.38
N GLY A 22 7.77 32.69 -14.40
CA GLY A 22 7.63 33.26 -15.75
C GLY A 22 6.70 32.51 -16.71
N ASN A 23 6.34 31.26 -16.39
CA ASN A 23 5.66 30.34 -17.32
C ASN A 23 4.27 29.92 -16.83
N THR A 24 3.49 30.85 -16.27
CA THR A 24 2.21 30.54 -15.62
C THR A 24 1.14 29.97 -16.55
N GLU A 25 1.25 30.22 -17.85
CA GLU A 25 0.33 29.72 -18.88
C GLU A 25 0.73 28.36 -19.45
N GLU A 26 1.94 27.88 -19.15
CA GLU A 26 2.43 26.60 -19.67
C GLU A 26 2.02 25.43 -18.75
N ILE A 27 1.70 24.28 -19.37
CA ILE A 27 1.45 23.05 -18.63
C ILE A 27 2.73 22.69 -17.85
N PHE A 28 2.58 22.39 -16.55
CA PHE A 28 3.69 22.21 -15.62
C PHE A 28 4.70 23.37 -15.58
N GLY A 29 4.34 24.58 -16.00
CA GLY A 29 5.25 25.73 -15.99
C GLY A 29 6.44 25.60 -16.95
N GLY A 30 6.30 24.82 -18.02
CA GLY A 30 7.38 24.65 -19.00
C GLY A 30 8.45 23.67 -18.57
N ILE A 31 8.19 22.85 -17.53
CA ILE A 31 9.11 21.76 -17.17
C ILE A 31 9.28 20.84 -18.39
N PRO A 32 10.50 20.66 -18.90
CA PRO A 32 10.72 20.09 -20.23
C PRO A 32 10.45 18.59 -20.30
N VAL A 33 10.52 17.87 -19.17
CA VAL A 33 10.34 16.42 -19.11
C VAL A 33 9.44 16.04 -17.94
N ILE A 34 8.33 15.39 -18.24
CA ILE A 34 7.40 14.85 -17.27
C ILE A 34 7.32 13.34 -17.44
N LEU A 35 7.77 12.59 -16.43
CA LEU A 35 7.68 11.14 -16.41
C LEU A 35 6.55 10.69 -15.49
N ILE A 36 5.56 10.01 -16.06
CA ILE A 36 4.47 9.37 -15.31
C ILE A 36 4.75 7.87 -15.29
N LEU A 37 5.05 7.35 -14.10
CA LEU A 37 5.31 5.93 -13.87
C LEU A 37 4.15 5.32 -13.11
N GLY A 38 3.66 4.17 -13.56
CA GLY A 38 2.51 3.50 -12.96
C GLY A 38 2.28 2.11 -13.53
N ASP A 39 1.29 1.43 -12.95
CA ASP A 39 0.81 0.14 -13.44
C ASP A 39 -0.72 0.17 -13.51
N ASP A 40 -1.25 0.39 -14.71
CA ASP A 40 -2.68 0.56 -14.98
C ASP A 40 -3.49 -0.73 -14.81
N SER A 41 -2.84 -1.88 -14.61
CA SER A 41 -3.53 -3.12 -14.28
C SER A 41 -3.79 -3.26 -12.77
N GLN A 42 -3.13 -2.46 -11.93
CA GLN A 42 -3.35 -2.43 -10.47
C GLN A 42 -4.54 -1.52 -10.09
N LEU A 43 -4.55 -1.06 -8.84
CA LEU A 43 -5.65 -0.30 -8.28
C LEU A 43 -5.81 1.08 -8.96
N PRO A 44 -7.05 1.57 -9.14
CA PRO A 44 -7.35 2.95 -9.53
C PRO A 44 -7.42 3.89 -8.31
N PRO A 45 -7.35 5.22 -8.50
CA PRO A 45 -7.49 6.19 -7.40
C PRO A 45 -8.72 5.94 -6.51
N VAL A 46 -8.52 6.03 -5.19
CA VAL A 46 -9.59 5.78 -4.20
C VAL A 46 -10.55 6.95 -4.16
N LYS A 47 -11.83 6.71 -4.49
CA LYS A 47 -12.93 7.70 -4.42
C LYS A 47 -12.67 9.00 -5.20
N LYS A 48 -11.77 8.96 -6.18
CA LYS A 48 -11.46 10.09 -7.06
C LYS A 48 -11.43 9.62 -8.51
N LEU A 49 -11.65 10.54 -9.43
CA LEU A 49 -11.52 10.26 -10.86
C LEU A 49 -10.04 10.16 -11.24
N GLY A 50 -9.74 9.20 -12.11
CA GLY A 50 -8.39 8.92 -12.58
C GLY A 50 -8.32 8.73 -14.08
N ALA A 51 -7.24 8.14 -14.55
CA ALA A 51 -6.99 7.93 -15.97
C ALA A 51 -8.10 7.13 -16.68
N PHE A 52 -8.71 6.16 -15.98
CA PHE A 52 -9.79 5.34 -16.55
C PHE A 52 -11.05 6.14 -16.87
N ASP A 53 -11.22 7.32 -16.25
CA ASP A 53 -12.39 8.16 -16.42
C ASP A 53 -12.29 9.11 -17.62
N LEU A 54 -11.15 9.11 -18.34
CA LEU A 54 -10.89 10.01 -19.47
C LEU A 54 -11.85 9.78 -20.66
N PHE A 55 -12.20 8.53 -20.95
CA PHE A 55 -12.89 8.13 -22.19
C PHE A 55 -14.34 7.63 -21.98
N SER A 56 -15.08 8.15 -21.00
CA SER A 56 -16.49 7.74 -20.83
C SER A 56 -17.33 8.15 -22.05
N LYS A 57 -18.06 7.17 -22.63
CA LYS A 57 -18.81 7.26 -23.91
C LYS A 57 -19.91 8.34 -24.02
N THR A 58 -20.14 9.14 -22.99
CA THR A 58 -20.92 10.38 -23.10
C THR A 58 -19.91 11.52 -23.29
N GLY A 59 -19.68 11.92 -24.55
CA GLY A 59 -18.63 12.86 -24.93
C GLY A 59 -18.53 14.05 -23.97
N PHE A 60 -17.39 14.17 -23.27
CA PHE A 60 -16.95 15.23 -22.35
C PHE A 60 -17.94 15.79 -21.30
N LYS A 61 -19.21 15.36 -21.29
CA LYS A 61 -20.22 15.70 -20.28
C LYS A 61 -20.38 14.52 -19.35
N ASN A 62 -19.39 14.35 -18.47
CA ASN A 62 -19.64 13.71 -17.19
C ASN A 62 -20.19 14.81 -16.28
N ASP A 63 -21.50 14.84 -16.04
CA ASP A 63 -22.12 15.74 -15.06
C ASP A 63 -21.58 15.55 -13.61
N ALA A 64 -20.69 14.56 -13.42
CA ALA A 64 -19.99 14.26 -12.17
C ALA A 64 -18.54 14.80 -12.09
N MET A 65 -17.96 15.34 -13.17
CA MET A 65 -16.60 15.88 -13.15
C MET A 65 -16.59 17.33 -12.67
N THR A 66 -15.76 17.64 -11.69
CA THR A 66 -15.52 19.04 -11.31
C THR A 66 -14.72 19.76 -12.39
N GLY A 67 -14.73 21.09 -12.41
CA GLY A 67 -13.84 21.86 -13.30
C GLY A 67 -12.35 21.54 -13.10
N SER A 68 -11.96 21.11 -11.90
CA SER A 68 -10.60 20.63 -11.62
C SER A 68 -10.31 19.30 -12.30
N ASP A 69 -11.28 18.37 -12.29
CA ASP A 69 -11.13 17.07 -12.95
C ASP A 69 -11.04 17.22 -14.47
N LEU A 70 -11.84 18.12 -15.06
CA LEU A 70 -11.81 18.40 -16.50
C LEU A 70 -10.44 18.94 -16.96
N LYS A 71 -9.88 19.91 -16.23
CA LYS A 71 -8.53 20.41 -16.49
C LYS A 71 -7.49 19.30 -16.32
N GLY A 72 -7.60 18.51 -15.27
CA GLY A 72 -6.71 17.36 -15.03
C GLY A 72 -6.76 16.31 -16.14
N ALA A 73 -7.95 16.04 -16.70
CA ALA A 73 -8.13 15.16 -17.84
C ALA A 73 -7.44 15.68 -19.10
N GLN A 74 -7.63 16.97 -19.42
CA GLN A 74 -6.98 17.62 -20.56
C GLN A 74 -5.45 17.59 -20.42
N ILE A 75 -4.93 17.87 -19.22
CA ILE A 75 -3.49 17.78 -18.92
C ILE A 75 -2.99 16.35 -19.12
N LEU A 76 -3.70 15.35 -18.60
CA LEU A 76 -3.28 13.95 -18.75
C LEU A 76 -3.22 13.55 -20.22
N GLU A 77 -4.28 13.85 -20.99
CA GLU A 77 -4.36 13.51 -22.40
C GLU A 77 -3.24 14.16 -23.23
N SER A 78 -2.93 15.44 -22.97
CA SER A 78 -1.87 16.17 -23.67
C SER A 78 -0.45 15.75 -23.25
N THR A 79 -0.28 15.29 -22.01
CA THR A 79 1.02 14.84 -21.47
C THR A 79 1.39 13.43 -21.95
N VAL A 80 0.40 12.56 -22.19
CA VAL A 80 0.64 11.17 -22.64
C VAL A 80 0.92 11.15 -24.15
N GLN A 81 2.13 11.55 -24.50
CA GLN A 81 2.62 11.59 -25.88
C GLN A 81 3.45 10.35 -26.23
N GLN A 82 4.39 9.99 -25.34
CA GLN A 82 5.27 8.84 -25.49
C GLN A 82 4.98 7.83 -24.39
N VAL A 83 4.71 6.58 -24.79
CA VAL A 83 4.38 5.48 -23.87
C VAL A 83 5.32 4.33 -24.13
N LYS A 84 5.82 3.72 -23.06
CA LYS A 84 6.66 2.53 -23.13
C LYS A 84 6.32 1.55 -22.01
N SER A 85 6.06 0.31 -22.37
CA SER A 85 5.76 -0.76 -21.42
C SER A 85 7.03 -1.51 -21.02
N LEU A 86 7.30 -1.61 -19.72
CA LEU A 86 8.33 -2.48 -19.18
C LEU A 86 7.77 -3.90 -19.07
N ARG A 87 8.28 -4.83 -19.89
CA ARG A 87 7.73 -6.19 -20.04
C ARG A 87 8.41 -7.24 -19.17
N GLN A 88 9.63 -7.00 -18.71
CA GLN A 88 10.37 -7.98 -17.94
C GLN A 88 9.93 -7.98 -16.48
N VAL A 89 9.41 -9.11 -15.99
CA VAL A 89 9.09 -9.30 -14.58
C VAL A 89 10.36 -9.62 -13.81
N LYS A 90 10.71 -8.78 -12.83
CA LYS A 90 11.88 -8.96 -11.94
C LYS A 90 11.54 -9.46 -10.54
N ARG A 91 10.25 -9.44 -10.18
CA ARG A 91 9.79 -9.80 -8.82
C ARG A 91 9.73 -11.30 -8.61
N ILE A 92 9.24 -12.03 -9.61
CA ILE A 92 9.00 -13.46 -9.51
C ILE A 92 10.35 -14.17 -9.60
N VAL A 93 10.64 -15.06 -8.64
CA VAL A 93 11.88 -15.85 -8.66
C VAL A 93 11.87 -16.85 -9.84
N PRO A 94 13.04 -17.37 -10.27
CA PRO A 94 13.09 -18.39 -11.32
C PRO A 94 12.21 -19.62 -11.02
N ASN A 95 11.79 -20.33 -12.07
CA ASN A 95 10.98 -21.57 -11.99
C ASN A 95 9.59 -21.38 -11.35
N GLN A 96 8.93 -20.27 -11.69
CA GLN A 96 7.58 -19.92 -11.22
C GLN A 96 6.68 -19.57 -12.43
N GLU A 97 6.70 -20.42 -13.46
CA GLU A 97 5.98 -20.22 -14.73
C GLU A 97 4.49 -19.99 -14.49
N MET A 98 3.87 -20.80 -13.62
CA MET A 98 2.46 -20.67 -13.32
C MET A 98 2.11 -19.30 -12.71
N LEU A 99 2.95 -18.77 -11.82
CA LEU A 99 2.73 -17.44 -11.25
C LEU A 99 2.91 -16.32 -12.28
N GLN A 100 3.86 -16.49 -13.21
CA GLN A 100 4.04 -15.56 -14.34
C GLN A 100 2.80 -15.54 -15.24
N GLU A 101 2.33 -16.71 -15.67
CA GLU A 101 1.14 -16.87 -16.52
C GLU A 101 -0.13 -16.32 -15.86
N ILE A 102 -0.33 -16.58 -14.56
CA ILE A 102 -1.45 -16.03 -13.78
C ILE A 102 -1.40 -14.51 -13.79
N ASN A 103 -0.23 -13.92 -13.52
CA ASN A 103 -0.08 -12.47 -13.51
C ASN A 103 -0.35 -11.85 -14.88
N GLU A 104 0.15 -12.45 -15.97
CA GLU A 104 -0.12 -12.00 -17.34
C GLU A 104 -1.60 -12.12 -17.71
N THR A 105 -2.23 -13.23 -17.32
CA THR A 105 -3.65 -13.50 -17.58
C THR A 105 -4.54 -12.48 -16.87
N LEU A 106 -4.26 -12.14 -15.61
CA LEU A 106 -5.01 -11.13 -14.86
C LEU A 106 -4.83 -9.71 -15.40
N ARG A 107 -3.76 -9.42 -16.14
CA ARG A 107 -3.56 -8.12 -16.81
C ARG A 107 -4.36 -8.01 -18.10
N THR A 108 -4.43 -9.10 -18.87
CA THR A 108 -4.88 -9.07 -20.28
C THR A 108 -6.26 -9.68 -20.51
N LYS A 109 -6.70 -10.64 -19.69
CA LYS A 109 -7.94 -11.41 -19.88
C LYS A 109 -9.01 -11.08 -18.83
N SER A 110 -10.22 -11.64 -19.03
CA SER A 110 -11.38 -11.45 -18.15
C SER A 110 -11.38 -12.28 -16.87
N GLY A 111 -10.43 -13.20 -16.75
CA GLY A 111 -10.37 -14.17 -15.68
C GLY A 111 -9.27 -15.20 -15.94
N LEU A 112 -9.05 -16.04 -14.94
CA LEU A 112 -8.05 -17.10 -14.98
C LEU A 112 -8.59 -18.34 -15.68
N THR A 113 -7.72 -19.16 -16.27
CA THR A 113 -8.09 -20.49 -16.76
C THR A 113 -8.48 -21.43 -15.61
N LYS A 114 -9.03 -22.61 -15.95
CA LYS A 114 -9.40 -23.62 -14.95
C LYS A 114 -8.18 -24.07 -14.14
N ASP A 115 -7.09 -24.38 -14.84
CA ASP A 115 -5.85 -24.88 -14.22
C ASP A 115 -5.20 -23.81 -13.34
N GLN A 116 -5.13 -22.56 -13.83
CA GLN A 116 -4.66 -21.41 -13.05
C GLN A 116 -5.48 -21.19 -11.78
N SER A 117 -6.81 -21.33 -11.88
CA SER A 117 -7.71 -21.18 -10.74
C SER A 117 -7.53 -22.32 -9.73
N MET A 118 -7.37 -23.56 -10.21
CA MET A 118 -7.09 -24.72 -9.35
C MET A 118 -5.75 -24.58 -8.63
N ALA A 119 -4.72 -24.07 -9.30
CA ALA A 119 -3.42 -23.80 -8.69
C ALA A 119 -3.53 -22.80 -7.53
N ILE A 120 -4.32 -21.72 -7.69
CA ILE A 120 -4.60 -20.78 -6.59
C ILE A 120 -5.43 -21.43 -5.48
N CYS A 121 -6.44 -22.24 -5.82
CA CYS A 121 -7.27 -22.91 -4.85
C CYS A 121 -6.50 -23.90 -3.96
N ARG A 122 -5.41 -24.49 -4.47
CA ARG A 122 -4.49 -25.31 -3.67
C ARG A 122 -3.74 -24.52 -2.59
N LEU A 123 -3.67 -23.20 -2.72
CA LEU A 123 -3.05 -22.29 -1.75
C LEU A 123 -4.06 -21.72 -0.73
N ASN A 124 -5.34 -22.14 -0.77
CA ASN A 124 -6.28 -21.76 0.27
C ASN A 124 -5.94 -22.47 1.58
N LEU A 125 -6.08 -21.77 2.71
CA LEU A 125 -5.68 -22.29 4.02
C LEU A 125 -6.47 -23.53 4.44
N ASP A 126 -7.62 -23.85 3.85
CA ASP A 126 -8.33 -25.11 4.10
C ASP A 126 -7.73 -26.32 3.35
N ASN A 127 -6.72 -26.13 2.49
CA ASN A 127 -6.17 -27.22 1.68
C ASN A 127 -5.28 -28.18 2.48
N GLU A 128 -5.59 -29.47 2.43
CA GLU A 128 -4.91 -30.54 3.16
C GLU A 128 -3.44 -30.70 2.78
N ASP A 129 -3.05 -30.32 1.55
CA ASP A 129 -1.66 -30.37 1.08
C ASP A 129 -0.72 -29.41 1.85
N ILE A 130 -1.29 -28.42 2.55
CA ILE A 130 -0.52 -27.52 3.41
C ILE A 130 -0.27 -28.23 4.74
N THR A 131 1.00 -28.56 4.99
CA THR A 131 1.47 -29.26 6.19
C THR A 131 1.13 -28.52 7.49
N LYS A 132 1.07 -29.26 8.60
CA LYS A 132 0.80 -28.66 9.93
C LYS A 132 1.91 -27.69 10.33
N GLU A 133 3.15 -28.05 10.05
CA GLU A 133 4.34 -27.23 10.30
C GLU A 133 4.25 -25.92 9.51
N ARG A 134 3.88 -25.99 8.23
CA ARG A 134 3.70 -24.80 7.42
C ARG A 134 2.56 -23.92 7.90
N ARG A 135 1.44 -24.50 8.35
CA ARG A 135 0.32 -23.73 8.93
C ARG A 135 0.73 -22.94 10.17
N LEU A 136 1.56 -23.53 11.04
CA LEU A 136 2.11 -22.83 12.20
C LEU A 136 3.02 -21.67 11.76
N GLN A 137 3.88 -21.88 10.76
CA GLN A 137 4.72 -20.81 10.21
C GLN A 137 3.90 -19.69 9.58
N ILE A 138 2.83 -20.02 8.85
CA ILE A 138 1.91 -19.03 8.26
C ILE A 138 1.26 -18.22 9.39
N LYS A 139 0.74 -18.87 10.44
CA LYS A 139 0.12 -18.18 11.57
C LYS A 139 1.08 -17.21 12.26
N ASP A 140 2.34 -17.62 12.42
CA ASP A 140 3.37 -16.83 13.10
C ASP A 140 3.89 -15.64 12.26
N LYS A 141 4.14 -15.86 10.95
CA LYS A 141 4.91 -14.92 10.12
C LYS A 141 4.09 -14.19 9.06
N ALA A 142 2.88 -14.64 8.75
CA ALA A 142 2.15 -14.08 7.63
C ALA A 142 1.60 -12.69 7.92
N LEU A 143 1.69 -11.81 6.93
CA LEU A 143 0.87 -10.61 6.88
C LEU A 143 -0.49 -10.96 6.26
N PHE A 144 -1.56 -10.77 7.01
CA PHE A 144 -2.91 -10.93 6.48
C PHE A 144 -3.31 -9.69 5.69
N VAL A 145 -3.86 -9.89 4.48
CA VAL A 145 -4.19 -8.81 3.56
C VAL A 145 -5.64 -8.94 3.12
N TYR A 146 -6.40 -7.86 3.32
CA TYR A 146 -7.82 -7.80 3.01
C TYR A 146 -8.15 -6.63 2.09
N THR A 147 -9.35 -6.65 1.49
CA THR A 147 -9.77 -5.60 0.56
C THR A 147 -10.38 -4.38 1.24
N THR A 148 -10.96 -4.56 2.43
CA THR A 148 -11.67 -3.51 3.18
C THR A 148 -11.06 -3.25 4.55
N LYS A 149 -11.31 -2.06 5.12
CA LYS A 149 -10.88 -1.72 6.49
C LYS A 149 -11.65 -2.50 7.55
N GLU A 150 -12.89 -2.88 7.26
CA GLU A 150 -13.74 -3.66 8.16
C GLU A 150 -13.17 -5.05 8.38
N GLU A 151 -12.82 -5.76 7.30
CA GLU A 151 -12.16 -7.07 7.38
C GLU A 151 -10.83 -7.01 8.16
N VAL A 152 -10.04 -5.97 7.93
CA VAL A 152 -8.79 -5.73 8.68
C VAL A 152 -9.07 -5.54 10.16
N PHE A 153 -10.08 -4.73 10.51
CA PHE A 153 -10.47 -4.49 11.89
C PHE A 153 -10.90 -5.78 12.58
N THR A 154 -11.79 -6.56 11.95
CA THR A 154 -12.25 -7.84 12.49
C THR A 154 -11.12 -8.83 12.72
N HIS A 155 -10.19 -8.96 11.75
CA HIS A 155 -9.06 -9.87 11.92
C HIS A 155 -8.10 -9.40 13.03
N ASN A 156 -7.76 -8.10 13.04
CA ASN A 156 -6.92 -7.53 14.09
C ASN A 156 -7.55 -7.68 15.48
N GLU A 157 -8.87 -7.52 15.60
CA GLU A 157 -9.60 -7.74 16.85
C GLU A 157 -9.52 -9.21 17.30
N GLN A 158 -9.67 -10.15 16.38
CA GLN A 158 -9.54 -11.59 16.68
C GLN A 158 -8.13 -11.93 17.18
N GLU A 159 -7.08 -11.48 16.49
CA GLU A 159 -5.69 -11.72 16.92
C GLU A 159 -5.38 -11.07 18.27
N LEU A 160 -5.93 -9.87 18.54
CA LEU A 160 -5.83 -9.25 19.85
C LEU A 160 -6.49 -10.08 20.97
N ARG A 161 -7.66 -10.69 20.70
CA ARG A 161 -8.36 -11.51 21.70
C ARG A 161 -7.56 -12.76 22.10
N GLU A 162 -6.75 -13.30 21.20
CA GLU A 162 -5.90 -14.47 21.48
C GLU A 162 -4.70 -14.14 22.38
N ILE A 163 -4.21 -12.90 22.37
CA ILE A 163 -3.02 -12.48 23.15
C ILE A 163 -3.36 -11.73 24.44
N VAL A 164 -4.60 -11.29 24.60
CA VAL A 164 -5.05 -10.54 25.78
C VAL A 164 -5.46 -11.49 26.88
N ASP A 165 -4.84 -11.34 28.04
CA ASP A 165 -5.17 -12.09 29.25
C ASP A 165 -5.05 -11.19 30.50
N LYS A 166 -5.27 -11.78 31.70
CA LYS A 166 -5.24 -11.04 32.98
C LYS A 166 -3.89 -10.39 33.28
N THR A 167 -2.79 -10.95 32.77
CA THR A 167 -1.42 -10.47 32.93
C THR A 167 -0.94 -9.64 31.74
N ASN A 168 -1.63 -9.69 30.61
CA ASN A 168 -1.34 -8.93 29.39
C ASN A 168 -2.58 -8.16 28.88
N PRO A 169 -3.06 -7.18 29.64
CA PRO A 169 -4.29 -6.48 29.30
C PRO A 169 -4.12 -5.59 28.06
N LEU A 170 -5.22 -5.41 27.32
CA LEU A 170 -5.30 -4.39 26.27
C LEU A 170 -5.31 -2.99 26.89
N MET A 171 -4.41 -2.13 26.43
CA MET A 171 -4.31 -0.74 26.88
C MET A 171 -4.81 0.20 25.77
N GLU A 172 -5.67 1.15 26.13
CA GLU A 172 -6.13 2.19 25.22
C GLU A 172 -5.30 3.47 25.38
N PHE A 173 -4.87 4.02 24.24
CA PHE A 173 -4.09 5.25 24.19
C PHE A 173 -4.85 6.31 23.38
N PRO A 174 -5.57 7.22 24.05
CA PRO A 174 -6.17 8.36 23.38
C PRO A 174 -5.07 9.36 22.97
N TYR A 175 -5.37 10.21 21.99
CA TYR A 175 -4.55 11.38 21.75
C TYR A 175 -4.74 12.41 22.88
N GLN A 176 -3.69 13.17 23.19
CA GLN A 176 -3.73 14.29 24.13
C GLN A 176 -3.53 15.60 23.38
N LEU A 177 -4.41 16.58 23.62
CA LEU A 177 -4.29 17.92 23.02
C LEU A 177 -3.65 18.87 24.04
N HIS A 178 -2.70 19.67 23.59
CA HIS A 178 -2.03 20.68 24.40
C HIS A 178 -1.97 22.00 23.66
N LYS A 179 -1.84 23.09 24.42
CA LYS A 179 -1.46 24.38 23.86
C LYS A 179 0.05 24.37 23.59
N THR A 180 0.48 25.02 22.51
CA THR A 180 1.91 25.27 22.31
C THR A 180 2.39 26.34 23.32
N PRO A 181 3.69 26.41 23.64
CA PRO A 181 4.23 27.44 24.53
C PRO A 181 3.96 28.88 24.06
N LYS A 182 3.72 29.08 22.75
CA LYS A 182 3.44 30.40 22.15
C LYS A 182 1.96 30.75 22.10
N SER A 183 1.09 29.81 22.50
CA SER A 183 -0.36 29.99 22.45
C SER A 183 -0.84 30.96 23.51
N LYS A 184 -1.67 31.92 23.09
CA LYS A 184 -2.44 32.81 23.99
C LYS A 184 -3.80 32.22 24.39
N LEU A 185 -4.12 31.01 23.95
CA LEU A 185 -5.39 30.36 24.26
C LEU A 185 -5.35 29.69 25.63
N ASP A 186 -6.50 29.69 26.31
CA ASP A 186 -6.65 28.99 27.60
C ASP A 186 -6.66 27.46 27.42
N LYS A 187 -7.21 26.98 26.31
CA LYS A 187 -7.35 25.54 26.00
C LYS A 187 -7.03 25.27 24.52
N PRO A 188 -6.55 24.06 24.19
CA PRO A 188 -6.37 23.66 22.80
C PRO A 188 -7.72 23.48 22.09
N ILE A 189 -7.76 23.78 20.80
CA ILE A 189 -8.97 23.73 19.98
C ILE A 189 -8.95 22.48 19.09
N LYS A 190 -9.90 21.57 19.33
CA LYS A 190 -10.00 20.29 18.61
C LYS A 190 -10.19 20.45 17.09
N SER A 191 -10.95 21.47 16.66
CA SER A 191 -11.24 21.70 15.23
C SER A 191 -10.02 22.12 14.41
N HIS A 192 -8.91 22.52 15.05
CA HIS A 192 -7.64 22.79 14.39
C HIS A 192 -7.00 21.54 13.76
N PHE A 193 -7.45 20.35 14.17
CA PHE A 193 -7.02 19.08 13.60
C PHE A 193 -8.06 18.53 12.63
N LYS A 194 -7.64 17.73 11.65
CA LYS A 194 -8.58 17.00 10.79
C LYS A 194 -9.20 15.85 11.59
N LEU A 195 -10.49 15.60 11.41
CA LEU A 195 -11.19 14.53 12.12
C LEU A 195 -10.55 13.16 11.87
N THR A 196 -10.13 12.89 10.63
CA THR A 196 -9.43 11.65 10.26
C THR A 196 -8.14 11.47 11.08
N THR A 197 -7.34 12.54 11.22
CA THR A 197 -6.11 12.53 12.01
C THR A 197 -6.37 12.28 13.49
N LEU A 198 -7.45 12.84 14.05
CA LEU A 198 -7.84 12.58 15.44
C LEU A 198 -8.27 11.13 15.65
N ILE A 199 -8.96 10.53 14.69
CA ILE A 199 -9.38 9.13 14.75
C ILE A 199 -8.16 8.21 14.65
N GLU A 200 -7.27 8.47 13.69
CA GLU A 200 -6.04 7.67 13.45
C GLU A 200 -5.00 7.82 14.56
N ALA A 201 -5.07 8.87 15.38
CA ALA A 201 -4.15 9.08 16.51
C ALA A 201 -4.53 8.27 17.75
N LYS A 202 -5.75 7.70 17.81
CA LYS A 202 -6.13 6.77 18.87
C LYS A 202 -5.60 5.39 18.53
N THR A 203 -5.05 4.70 19.51
CA THR A 203 -4.56 3.33 19.32
C THR A 203 -4.81 2.48 20.55
N VAL A 204 -4.77 1.17 20.36
CA VAL A 204 -4.79 0.18 21.44
C VAL A 204 -3.57 -0.70 21.29
N LEU A 205 -2.92 -1.06 22.39
CA LEU A 205 -1.72 -1.90 22.37
C LEU A 205 -1.74 -2.89 23.53
N THR A 206 -1.08 -4.02 23.32
CA THR A 206 -0.73 -4.99 24.35
C THR A 206 0.62 -5.61 23.98
N ARG A 207 1.31 -6.26 24.91
CA ARG A 207 2.59 -6.92 24.59
C ARG A 207 2.32 -8.12 23.67
N GLY A 208 3.25 -8.41 22.78
CA GLY A 208 3.09 -9.41 21.72
C GLY A 208 2.21 -8.94 20.55
N ALA A 209 1.56 -7.77 20.63
CA ALA A 209 0.75 -7.27 19.53
C ALA A 209 1.61 -6.93 18.31
N ARG A 210 1.14 -7.33 17.13
CA ARG A 210 1.73 -6.92 15.86
C ARG A 210 1.31 -5.50 15.53
N VAL A 211 2.28 -4.64 15.25
CA VAL A 211 2.07 -3.20 15.05
C VAL A 211 2.77 -2.67 13.81
N SER A 212 2.31 -1.49 13.40
CA SER A 212 2.84 -0.69 12.32
C SER A 212 3.18 0.70 12.80
N LEU A 213 4.33 1.22 12.39
CA LEU A 213 4.66 2.62 12.58
C LEU A 213 3.78 3.50 11.68
N THR A 214 3.17 4.55 12.22
CA THR A 214 2.24 5.42 11.45
C THR A 214 2.92 6.67 10.88
N THR A 215 4.21 6.87 11.15
CA THR A 215 4.97 8.05 10.74
C THR A 215 6.39 7.68 10.32
N ASN A 216 7.01 8.48 9.45
CA ASN A 216 8.42 8.31 9.13
C ASN A 216 9.28 8.79 10.31
N LYS A 217 10.20 7.95 10.79
CA LYS A 217 11.16 8.31 11.85
C LYS A 217 12.58 8.30 11.30
N CYS A 218 13.04 7.15 10.80
CA CYS A 218 14.31 7.00 10.11
C CYS A 218 14.18 5.97 8.98
N PRO A 219 13.70 6.37 7.79
CA PRO A 219 13.46 5.43 6.69
C PRO A 219 14.70 4.63 6.27
N LEU A 220 15.88 5.26 6.29
CA LEU A 220 17.16 4.61 5.95
C LEU A 220 17.55 3.49 6.93
N GLN A 221 16.94 3.43 8.11
CA GLN A 221 17.19 2.41 9.13
C GLN A 221 16.02 1.42 9.25
N GLY A 222 15.10 1.41 8.27
CA GLY A 222 13.92 0.55 8.30
C GLY A 222 12.78 1.08 9.18
N LEU A 223 12.81 2.34 9.63
CA LEU A 223 11.77 2.97 10.47
C LEU A 223 10.98 4.03 9.68
N PHE A 224 10.12 3.58 8.77
CA PHE A 224 9.24 4.40 7.96
C PHE A 224 7.77 4.10 8.26
N ASN A 225 6.86 4.95 7.76
CA ASN A 225 5.42 4.73 7.89
C ASN A 225 5.03 3.43 7.19
N GLY A 226 4.52 2.47 7.95
CA GLY A 226 4.23 1.12 7.50
C GLY A 226 5.29 0.08 7.87
N SER A 227 6.38 0.45 8.56
CA SER A 227 7.30 -0.54 9.14
C SER A 227 6.56 -1.41 10.15
N LEU A 228 6.69 -2.73 10.02
CA LEU A 228 6.07 -3.72 10.89
C LEU A 228 7.01 -4.09 12.04
N GLY A 229 6.41 -4.39 13.19
CA GLY A 229 7.13 -4.86 14.36
C GLY A 229 6.19 -5.46 15.40
N THR A 230 6.75 -6.00 16.47
CA THR A 230 6.02 -6.63 17.56
C THR A 230 6.27 -5.88 18.86
N VAL A 231 5.21 -5.56 19.61
CA VAL A 231 5.33 -4.84 20.88
C VAL A 231 6.00 -5.75 21.91
N ILE A 232 7.14 -5.32 22.44
CA ILE A 232 7.87 -6.03 23.49
C ILE A 232 7.45 -5.53 24.86
N ASP A 233 7.41 -4.20 25.04
CA ASP A 233 7.07 -3.61 26.32
C ASP A 233 6.54 -2.18 26.17
N ILE A 234 5.78 -1.71 27.18
CA ILE A 234 5.19 -0.37 27.22
C ILE A 234 5.66 0.30 28.52
N ARG A 235 6.43 1.38 28.41
CA ARG A 235 7.08 2.02 29.56
C ARG A 235 6.41 3.33 29.92
N PHE A 236 5.95 3.45 31.17
CA PHE A 236 5.37 4.67 31.75
C PHE A 236 6.36 5.36 32.68
N ALA A 237 6.13 6.65 32.95
CA ALA A 237 6.85 7.32 34.03
C ALA A 237 6.40 6.76 35.40
N LYS A 238 7.22 6.98 36.42
CA LYS A 238 6.92 6.52 37.78
C LYS A 238 5.59 7.14 38.26
N GLY A 239 4.63 6.29 38.62
CA GLY A 239 3.31 6.69 39.09
C GLY A 239 2.28 6.98 38.00
N GLU A 240 2.63 6.86 36.72
CA GLU A 240 1.69 6.97 35.60
C GLU A 240 1.13 5.60 35.18
N SER A 241 -0.08 5.62 34.60
CA SER A 241 -0.79 4.41 34.18
C SER A 241 -1.70 4.71 32.98
N PRO A 242 -1.97 3.73 32.11
CA PRO A 242 -2.98 3.90 31.06
C PRO A 242 -4.38 4.15 31.65
N LEU A 243 -4.68 3.63 32.86
CA LEU A 243 -5.99 3.81 33.52
C LEU A 243 -6.30 5.27 33.86
N THR A 244 -5.26 6.09 34.06
CA THR A 244 -5.37 7.52 34.33
C THR A 244 -5.27 8.37 33.06
N GLY A 245 -5.25 7.73 31.88
CA GLY A 245 -5.17 8.39 30.57
C GLY A 245 -3.78 8.91 30.21
N ASN A 246 -2.72 8.47 30.91
CA ASN A 246 -1.35 8.83 30.59
C ASN A 246 -0.88 8.13 29.31
N LEU A 247 -0.08 8.84 28.52
CA LEU A 247 0.68 8.24 27.43
C LEU A 247 1.97 7.62 27.98
N PRO A 248 2.49 6.53 27.38
CA PRO A 248 3.77 5.98 27.79
C PRO A 248 4.91 6.94 27.45
N LEU A 249 6.06 6.81 28.11
CA LEU A 249 7.30 7.48 27.70
C LEU A 249 7.72 6.99 26.31
N PHE A 250 7.67 5.68 26.11
CA PHE A 250 7.91 5.01 24.83
C PHE A 250 7.36 3.58 24.85
N VAL A 251 7.19 3.03 23.66
CA VAL A 251 6.85 1.62 23.42
C VAL A 251 8.08 0.93 22.82
N ILE A 252 8.54 -0.17 23.40
CA ILE A 252 9.63 -0.97 22.83
C ILE A 252 9.01 -1.90 21.79
N VAL A 253 9.48 -1.78 20.54
CA VAL A 253 9.02 -2.60 19.43
C VAL A 253 10.20 -3.31 18.80
N ASP A 254 10.05 -4.61 18.59
CA ASP A 254 10.96 -5.41 17.75
C ASP A 254 10.58 -5.24 16.28
N PHE A 255 11.36 -4.50 15.51
CA PHE A 255 11.06 -4.20 14.12
C PHE A 255 11.77 -5.17 13.17
N ASP A 256 11.01 -5.82 12.28
CA ASP A 256 11.53 -6.91 11.44
C ASP A 256 12.71 -6.51 10.55
N ASN A 257 12.75 -5.24 10.14
CA ASN A 257 13.71 -4.72 9.15
C ASN A 257 14.56 -3.59 9.72
N TYR A 258 14.66 -3.49 11.04
CA TYR A 258 15.54 -2.50 11.62
C TYR A 258 17.00 -2.83 11.33
N CYS A 259 17.68 -1.90 10.66
CA CYS A 259 19.09 -2.01 10.31
C CYS A 259 19.93 -0.86 10.86
N GLY A 260 19.37 -0.10 11.81
CA GLY A 260 20.08 0.97 12.50
C GLY A 260 20.96 0.47 13.66
N PRO A 261 21.64 1.39 14.35
CA PRO A 261 22.44 1.05 15.54
C PRO A 261 21.56 0.48 16.67
N PRO A 262 21.96 -0.63 17.31
CA PRO A 262 21.17 -1.26 18.35
C PRO A 262 21.04 -0.35 19.58
N TRP A 263 19.84 -0.31 20.17
CA TRP A 263 19.64 0.32 21.48
C TRP A 263 20.09 -0.60 22.62
N ASP A 264 19.81 -1.91 22.51
CA ASP A 264 20.37 -2.97 23.35
C ASP A 264 21.12 -3.94 22.42
N ASN A 265 22.42 -4.14 22.65
CA ASN A 265 23.25 -5.03 21.83
C ASN A 265 22.78 -6.49 21.85
N ARG A 266 22.03 -6.90 22.88
CA ARG A 266 21.45 -8.25 22.96
C ARG A 266 20.21 -8.40 22.06
N TYR A 267 19.52 -7.31 21.79
CA TYR A 267 18.28 -7.28 21.00
C TYR A 267 18.37 -6.14 19.97
N PRO A 268 19.16 -6.32 18.90
CA PRO A 268 19.57 -5.22 18.04
C PRO A 268 18.41 -4.56 17.27
N THR A 269 17.30 -5.27 17.08
CA THR A 269 16.08 -4.82 16.40
C THR A 269 15.06 -4.16 17.33
N TYR A 270 15.32 -4.14 18.65
CA TYR A 270 14.43 -3.53 19.62
C TYR A 270 14.64 -2.01 19.64
N VAL A 271 13.59 -1.28 19.28
CA VAL A 271 13.63 0.17 19.18
C VAL A 271 12.59 0.79 20.12
N PRO A 272 13.01 1.69 21.03
CA PRO A 272 12.09 2.55 21.76
C PRO A 272 11.41 3.54 20.81
N VAL A 273 10.09 3.43 20.68
CA VAL A 273 9.24 4.34 19.90
C VAL A 273 8.66 5.41 20.83
N PRO A 274 9.16 6.65 20.79
CA PRO A 274 8.62 7.72 21.63
C PRO A 274 7.27 8.23 21.10
N ILE A 275 6.53 8.88 21.99
CA ILE A 275 5.32 9.64 21.65
C ILE A 275 5.61 10.65 20.55
N GLN A 276 4.70 10.75 19.59
CA GLN A 276 4.76 11.74 18.53
C GLN A 276 4.00 12.99 18.93
N THR A 277 4.64 14.15 18.77
CA THR A 277 3.96 15.44 18.79
C THR A 277 3.66 15.85 17.35
N LEU A 278 2.39 16.05 17.02
CA LEU A 278 1.92 16.60 15.76
C LEU A 278 1.49 18.04 15.99
N LEU A 279 2.04 18.95 15.19
CA LEU A 279 1.56 20.34 15.13
C LEU A 279 0.26 20.41 14.33
N GLU A 280 -0.57 21.38 14.67
CA GLU A 280 -1.83 21.66 14.00
C GLU A 280 -1.73 21.76 12.46
N ASN A 281 -2.86 21.56 11.79
CA ASN A 281 -2.95 21.85 10.38
C ASN A 281 -2.91 23.37 10.14
N ARG A 282 -1.92 23.86 9.40
CA ARG A 282 -1.79 25.29 9.05
C ARG A 282 -3.06 25.86 8.42
N SER A 283 -3.81 25.07 7.64
CA SER A 283 -5.03 25.56 6.99
C SER A 283 -6.20 25.77 7.96
N LYS A 284 -6.09 25.28 9.19
CA LYS A 284 -7.13 25.40 10.24
C LYS A 284 -6.66 26.16 11.47
N CYS A 285 -5.37 26.42 11.60
CA CYS A 285 -4.78 27.13 12.71
C CYS A 285 -3.56 27.92 12.23
N ASN A 286 -3.79 29.18 11.92
CA ASN A 286 -2.74 30.08 11.40
C ASN A 286 -1.71 30.47 12.49
N LEU A 287 -2.09 30.37 13.77
CA LEU A 287 -1.33 30.92 14.91
C LEU A 287 -0.39 29.92 15.59
N ARG A 288 -0.32 28.65 15.13
CA ARG A 288 0.49 27.60 15.74
C ARG A 288 0.28 27.45 17.26
N CYS A 289 -0.98 27.49 17.70
CA CYS A 289 -1.39 27.52 19.09
C CYS A 289 -1.70 26.15 19.75
N CYS A 290 -1.80 25.05 19.00
CA CYS A 290 -2.22 23.73 19.48
C CYS A 290 -1.32 22.58 18.97
N GLU A 291 -0.91 21.68 19.86
CA GLU A 291 -0.22 20.43 19.50
C GLU A 291 -1.01 19.21 19.97
N MET A 292 -0.78 18.08 19.31
CA MET A 292 -1.37 16.79 19.66
C MET A 292 -0.27 15.77 19.93
N LYS A 293 -0.33 15.10 21.08
CA LYS A 293 0.55 14.00 21.45
C LYS A 293 -0.17 12.67 21.33
N TYR A 294 0.47 11.66 20.75
CA TYR A 294 -0.10 10.34 20.55
C TYR A 294 0.97 9.27 20.34
N VAL A 295 0.63 8.00 20.54
CA VAL A 295 1.52 6.87 20.24
C VAL A 295 1.50 6.62 18.72
N PRO A 296 2.64 6.70 18.00
CA PRO A 296 2.65 6.59 16.54
C PRO A 296 2.65 5.12 16.05
N LEU A 297 1.79 4.29 16.63
CA LEU A 297 1.66 2.86 16.32
C LEU A 297 0.19 2.49 16.09
N GLU A 298 -0.07 1.62 15.13
CA GLU A 298 -1.38 1.00 14.88
C GLU A 298 -1.27 -0.53 14.86
N ILE A 299 -2.31 -1.25 15.27
CA ILE A 299 -2.36 -2.72 15.19
C ILE A 299 -2.33 -3.15 13.72
N ALA A 300 -1.51 -4.17 13.41
CA ALA A 300 -1.16 -4.53 12.05
C ALA A 300 -0.91 -6.03 11.84
N PHE A 301 -1.68 -6.92 12.50
CA PHE A 301 -1.73 -8.34 12.11
C PHE A 301 -2.25 -8.48 10.67
N ALA A 302 -3.24 -7.67 10.33
CA ALA A 302 -3.79 -7.49 9.00
C ALA A 302 -3.61 -6.06 8.49
N ARG A 303 -3.58 -5.95 7.15
CA ARG A 303 -3.60 -4.68 6.42
C ARG A 303 -4.50 -4.71 5.21
N THR A 304 -4.90 -3.52 4.77
CA THR A 304 -5.61 -3.41 3.49
C THR A 304 -4.64 -3.62 2.33
N LEU A 305 -5.12 -4.20 1.23
CA LEU A 305 -4.34 -4.42 0.01
C LEU A 305 -3.67 -3.14 -0.52
N HIS A 306 -4.33 -1.99 -0.35
CA HIS A 306 -3.78 -0.67 -0.70
C HIS A 306 -2.46 -0.35 0.04
N LYS A 307 -2.25 -0.86 1.26
CA LYS A 307 -1.06 -0.61 2.07
C LYS A 307 0.14 -1.48 1.68
N VAL A 308 -0.09 -2.59 0.98
CA VAL A 308 0.97 -3.49 0.48
C VAL A 308 1.23 -3.31 -1.01
N GLN A 309 0.56 -2.35 -1.67
CA GLN A 309 0.84 -2.01 -3.05
C GLN A 309 2.29 -1.51 -3.20
N GLY A 310 3.00 -1.98 -4.23
CA GLY A 310 4.42 -1.73 -4.46
C GLY A 310 5.39 -2.71 -3.79
N GLN A 311 4.93 -3.50 -2.80
CA GLN A 311 5.80 -4.40 -2.05
C GLN A 311 6.02 -5.74 -2.78
N SER A 312 7.14 -6.39 -2.47
CA SER A 312 7.42 -7.78 -2.84
C SER A 312 7.38 -8.63 -1.58
N ILE A 313 6.79 -9.82 -1.67
CA ILE A 313 6.56 -10.72 -0.54
C ILE A 313 7.15 -12.08 -0.87
N GLY A 314 8.00 -12.57 0.02
CA GLY A 314 8.69 -13.85 -0.09
C GLY A 314 10.07 -13.82 0.54
N GLU A 315 10.84 -14.86 0.28
CA GLU A 315 12.20 -15.00 0.81
C GLU A 315 13.07 -13.80 0.40
N GLY A 316 13.91 -13.32 1.34
CA GLY A 316 14.74 -12.13 1.14
C GLY A 316 14.00 -10.79 1.22
N HIS A 317 12.70 -10.77 1.51
CA HIS A 317 11.91 -9.56 1.70
C HIS A 317 11.43 -9.38 3.15
N PRO A 318 11.14 -8.12 3.56
CA PRO A 318 10.53 -7.76 4.84
C PRO A 318 9.38 -8.65 5.32
N VAL A 319 8.49 -8.98 4.40
CA VAL A 319 7.35 -9.86 4.63
C VAL A 319 7.59 -11.09 3.79
N THR A 320 7.73 -12.24 4.45
CA THR A 320 8.09 -13.50 3.80
C THR A 320 6.88 -14.32 3.38
N ILE A 321 5.74 -14.12 4.04
CA ILE A 321 4.49 -14.84 3.77
C ILE A 321 3.32 -13.84 3.79
N MET A 322 2.42 -13.95 2.82
CA MET A 322 1.14 -13.23 2.82
C MET A 322 -0.02 -14.20 2.80
N VAL A 323 -1.06 -13.88 3.57
CA VAL A 323 -2.37 -14.51 3.45
C VAL A 323 -3.33 -13.48 2.87
N PHE A 324 -3.83 -13.70 1.65
CA PHE A 324 -4.66 -12.75 0.94
C PHE A 324 -6.12 -13.21 0.86
N ASN A 325 -7.04 -12.34 1.25
CA ASN A 325 -8.46 -12.49 0.95
C ASN A 325 -8.84 -11.51 -0.17
N PRO A 326 -9.23 -12.00 -1.37
CA PRO A 326 -9.57 -11.16 -2.51
C PRO A 326 -10.96 -10.51 -2.42
N GLY A 327 -11.69 -10.69 -1.31
CA GLY A 327 -13.02 -10.14 -1.11
C GLY A 327 -14.06 -10.66 -2.11
N LYS A 328 -15.11 -9.87 -2.33
CA LYS A 328 -16.26 -10.25 -3.18
C LYS A 328 -16.05 -9.82 -4.64
N THR A 329 -16.59 -10.57 -5.61
CA THR A 329 -16.51 -10.24 -7.05
C THR A 329 -17.09 -8.86 -7.37
N ALA A 330 -18.16 -8.44 -6.67
CA ALA A 330 -18.71 -7.10 -6.86
C ALA A 330 -17.74 -5.97 -6.44
N PHE A 331 -16.87 -6.24 -5.45
CA PHE A 331 -15.87 -5.27 -5.02
C PHE A 331 -14.74 -5.15 -6.05
N GLU A 332 -14.33 -6.27 -6.67
CA GLU A 332 -13.42 -6.32 -7.83
C GLU A 332 -13.96 -5.52 -9.03
N GLY A 333 -15.22 -5.75 -9.40
CA GLY A 333 -15.82 -5.04 -10.52
C GLY A 333 -15.85 -3.51 -10.36
N ASN A 334 -15.94 -3.04 -9.11
CA ASN A 334 -15.90 -1.61 -8.76
C ASN A 334 -14.50 -1.07 -8.48
N ASN A 335 -13.51 -1.95 -8.36
CA ASN A 335 -12.10 -1.60 -8.10
C ASN A 335 -11.23 -2.58 -8.89
N PRO A 336 -11.23 -2.49 -10.23
CA PRO A 336 -10.60 -3.49 -11.08
C PRO A 336 -9.10 -3.57 -10.81
N GLY A 337 -8.57 -4.78 -10.68
CA GLY A 337 -7.15 -5.02 -10.42
C GLY A 337 -6.83 -5.41 -8.97
N LEU A 338 -7.83 -5.67 -8.11
CA LEU A 338 -7.62 -6.10 -6.73
C LEU A 338 -6.94 -7.47 -6.69
N LEU A 339 -7.50 -8.47 -7.40
CA LEU A 339 -6.91 -9.81 -7.46
C LEU A 339 -5.49 -9.78 -8.02
N TYR A 340 -5.27 -9.03 -9.11
CA TYR A 340 -3.95 -8.84 -9.71
C TYR A 340 -2.96 -8.17 -8.73
N THR A 341 -3.39 -7.11 -8.06
CA THR A 341 -2.54 -6.38 -7.12
C THR A 341 -2.09 -7.27 -5.97
N GLY A 342 -2.97 -8.13 -5.45
CA GLY A 342 -2.62 -9.08 -4.39
C GLY A 342 -1.66 -10.16 -4.86
N ILE A 343 -2.02 -10.90 -5.92
CA ILE A 343 -1.19 -12.02 -6.41
C ILE A 343 0.19 -11.55 -6.86
N SER A 344 0.26 -10.40 -7.54
CA SER A 344 1.53 -9.86 -8.03
C SER A 344 2.46 -9.37 -6.93
N ARG A 345 2.12 -9.44 -5.63
CA ARG A 345 3.08 -9.21 -4.54
C ARG A 345 3.98 -10.41 -4.28
N ALA A 346 3.47 -11.61 -4.53
CA ALA A 346 4.21 -12.83 -4.28
C ALA A 346 5.40 -12.96 -5.23
N THR A 347 6.53 -13.41 -4.68
CA THR A 347 7.72 -13.79 -5.46
C THR A 347 7.65 -15.24 -5.92
N SER A 348 6.96 -16.11 -5.18
CA SER A 348 6.73 -17.52 -5.50
C SER A 348 5.29 -17.94 -5.18
N MET A 349 4.79 -18.97 -5.87
CA MET A 349 3.52 -19.65 -5.54
C MET A 349 3.69 -21.12 -5.17
N GLY A 350 4.94 -21.59 -5.01
CA GLY A 350 5.24 -22.98 -4.66
C GLY A 350 4.97 -23.95 -5.82
N THR A 351 5.63 -23.74 -6.97
CA THR A 351 5.56 -24.69 -8.11
C THR A 351 5.86 -26.11 -7.63
N ASN A 352 4.88 -27.02 -7.73
CA ASN A 352 4.87 -28.42 -7.25
C ASN A 352 4.72 -28.65 -5.74
N ASP A 353 5.08 -27.69 -4.88
CA ASP A 353 4.88 -27.81 -3.43
C ASP A 353 4.31 -26.50 -2.85
N VAL A 354 3.04 -26.58 -2.45
CA VAL A 354 2.29 -25.45 -1.85
C VAL A 354 2.93 -24.93 -0.56
N ASN A 355 3.78 -25.73 0.10
CA ASN A 355 4.45 -25.33 1.33
C ASN A 355 5.57 -24.31 1.09
N ASN A 356 6.05 -24.17 -0.16
CA ASN A 356 7.09 -23.22 -0.56
C ASN A 356 6.54 -21.94 -1.22
N SER A 357 5.24 -21.68 -1.05
CA SER A 357 4.59 -20.47 -1.55
C SER A 357 4.83 -19.27 -0.63
N ALA A 358 5.05 -18.09 -1.22
CA ALA A 358 5.03 -16.81 -0.50
C ALA A 358 3.61 -16.27 -0.29
N ILE A 359 2.60 -16.85 -0.94
CA ILE A 359 1.20 -16.43 -0.89
C ILE A 359 0.24 -17.58 -0.59
N TYR A 360 -0.67 -17.34 0.33
CA TYR A 360 -1.80 -18.20 0.65
C TYR A 360 -3.10 -17.40 0.61
N PHE A 361 -4.23 -18.11 0.61
CA PHE A 361 -5.54 -17.49 0.57
C PHE A 361 -6.34 -17.87 1.82
N ASN A 362 -7.03 -16.90 2.41
CA ASN A 362 -8.00 -17.15 3.46
C ASN A 362 -9.38 -16.82 2.94
N TYR A 363 -10.02 -17.80 2.30
CA TYR A 363 -11.37 -17.70 1.80
C TYR A 363 -12.25 -18.79 2.39
N GLU A 364 -13.56 -18.54 2.47
CA GLU A 364 -14.56 -19.42 3.10
C GLU A 364 -14.43 -20.90 2.70
N SER A 365 -14.08 -21.16 1.43
CA SER A 365 -13.61 -22.47 0.98
C SER A 365 -12.84 -22.35 -0.33
N LYS A 366 -12.02 -23.35 -0.67
CA LYS A 366 -11.34 -23.43 -1.97
C LYS A 366 -12.31 -23.40 -3.16
N PHE A 367 -13.53 -23.94 -3.03
CA PHE A 367 -14.56 -23.95 -4.08
C PHE A 367 -15.19 -22.57 -4.30
N LYS A 368 -15.46 -21.84 -3.21
CA LYS A 368 -15.92 -20.45 -3.28
C LYS A 368 -14.85 -19.54 -3.85
N LEU A 369 -13.57 -19.79 -3.52
CA LEU A 369 -12.43 -19.08 -4.09
C LEU A 369 -12.32 -19.32 -5.59
N TYR A 370 -12.46 -20.57 -6.05
CA TYR A 370 -12.48 -20.90 -7.50
C TYR A 370 -13.51 -20.05 -8.23
N THR A 371 -14.75 -20.09 -7.76
CA THR A 371 -15.85 -19.30 -8.36
C THR A 371 -15.48 -17.81 -8.39
N ARG A 372 -14.87 -17.28 -7.32
CA ARG A 372 -14.42 -15.87 -7.16
C ARG A 372 -13.35 -15.43 -8.17
N ILE A 373 -12.42 -16.31 -8.55
CA ILE A 373 -11.26 -15.94 -9.38
C ILE A 373 -11.40 -16.33 -10.87
N ARG A 374 -12.34 -17.21 -11.20
CA ARG A 374 -12.54 -17.69 -12.58
C ARG A 374 -12.90 -16.58 -13.56
N GLU A 375 -13.82 -15.69 -13.22
CA GLU A 375 -14.26 -14.59 -14.09
C GLU A 375 -14.51 -13.33 -13.25
N ILE A 376 -13.69 -12.31 -13.47
CA ILE A 376 -13.60 -11.11 -12.62
C ILE A 376 -14.11 -9.83 -13.29
N HIS A 377 -14.35 -9.86 -14.60
CA HIS A 377 -14.82 -8.71 -15.38
C HIS A 377 -16.34 -8.66 -15.57
N HIS A 378 -17.01 -9.81 -15.51
CA HIS A 378 -18.45 -9.93 -15.76
C HIS A 378 -19.25 -9.87 -14.46
N LYS A 379 -20.44 -9.25 -14.52
CA LYS A 379 -21.39 -9.33 -13.42
C LYS A 379 -21.94 -10.75 -13.33
N ARG A 380 -22.24 -11.18 -12.11
CA ARG A 380 -22.85 -12.49 -11.86
C ARG A 380 -24.36 -12.42 -12.03
N LYS A 381 -24.96 -13.50 -12.54
CA LYS A 381 -26.43 -13.63 -12.55
C LYS A 381 -26.92 -13.69 -11.10
N SER A 382 -27.94 -12.89 -10.79
CA SER A 382 -28.69 -13.02 -9.54
C SER A 382 -29.50 -14.30 -9.60
N VAL A 383 -28.91 -15.41 -9.17
CA VAL A 383 -29.63 -16.67 -9.07
C VAL A 383 -30.47 -16.59 -7.79
N LYS A 384 -31.79 -16.41 -7.92
CA LYS A 384 -32.73 -16.76 -6.84
C LYS A 384 -32.75 -18.29 -6.71
N ARG A 385 -31.73 -18.87 -6.08
CA ARG A 385 -31.79 -20.27 -5.62
C ARG A 385 -31.85 -20.25 -4.10
N LYS A 386 -32.76 -21.06 -3.57
CA LYS A 386 -32.83 -21.47 -2.17
C LYS A 386 -31.40 -21.68 -1.66
N LEU A 387 -31.08 -21.09 -0.50
CA LEU A 387 -29.97 -21.56 0.32
C LEU A 387 -30.16 -23.07 0.45
N ASP A 388 -29.27 -23.87 -0.13
CA ASP A 388 -29.10 -25.30 0.16
C ASP A 388 -27.83 -25.82 -0.56
N ASN A 389 -26.76 -25.02 -0.64
CA ASN A 389 -25.45 -25.52 -1.06
C ASN A 389 -24.33 -24.76 -0.35
N GLU A 390 -24.48 -24.57 0.96
CA GLU A 390 -23.37 -24.15 1.82
C GLU A 390 -22.24 -25.22 1.86
N ASN A 391 -22.53 -26.45 1.37
CA ASN A 391 -21.63 -27.58 1.23
C ASN A 391 -21.28 -27.94 -0.24
N ALA A 392 -21.08 -26.95 -1.12
CA ALA A 392 -20.60 -27.24 -2.47
C ALA A 392 -19.13 -27.72 -2.45
N ASN A 393 -18.93 -29.03 -2.34
CA ASN A 393 -17.62 -29.70 -2.41
C ASN A 393 -17.14 -29.91 -3.86
N GLU A 394 -17.57 -29.08 -4.81
CA GLU A 394 -17.27 -29.22 -6.22
C GLU A 394 -16.89 -27.88 -6.87
N PHE A 395 -15.95 -27.93 -7.82
CA PHE A 395 -15.56 -26.79 -8.65
C PHE A 395 -16.61 -26.53 -9.74
N VAL A 396 -17.53 -25.61 -9.47
CA VAL A 396 -18.60 -25.22 -10.40
C VAL A 396 -18.22 -23.95 -11.15
N GLU A 397 -18.44 -23.93 -12.46
CA GLU A 397 -18.26 -22.72 -13.28
C GLU A 397 -19.27 -21.63 -12.90
N PRO A 398 -18.84 -20.36 -12.74
CA PRO A 398 -19.75 -19.27 -12.37
C PRO A 398 -20.77 -18.97 -13.47
N GLN A 399 -22.02 -18.70 -13.09
CA GLN A 399 -23.05 -18.23 -14.01
C GLN A 399 -22.96 -16.70 -14.19
N LEU A 400 -22.57 -16.27 -15.38
CA LEU A 400 -22.27 -14.87 -15.70
C LEU A 400 -23.36 -14.23 -16.55
N THR A 401 -23.52 -12.92 -16.41
CA THR A 401 -24.24 -12.11 -17.40
C THR A 401 -23.27 -11.67 -18.49
N ASN A 402 -23.79 -11.25 -19.65
CA ASN A 402 -22.98 -10.59 -20.68
C ASN A 402 -22.60 -9.15 -20.29
N GLU A 403 -22.93 -8.70 -19.07
CA GLU A 403 -22.70 -7.35 -18.62
C GLU A 403 -21.35 -7.23 -17.91
N ILE A 404 -20.41 -6.52 -18.54
CA ILE A 404 -19.11 -6.17 -17.95
C ILE A 404 -19.26 -4.94 -17.04
N TYR A 405 -18.56 -4.92 -15.90
CA TYR A 405 -18.54 -3.78 -14.98
C TYR A 405 -18.06 -2.49 -15.67
N THR A 406 -18.72 -1.35 -15.38
CA THR A 406 -18.43 -0.06 -16.01
C THR A 406 -16.97 0.38 -15.85
N LYS A 407 -16.40 0.22 -14.65
CA LYS A 407 -14.99 0.57 -14.40
C LYS A 407 -14.00 -0.33 -15.13
N VAL A 408 -14.35 -1.61 -15.34
CA VAL A 408 -13.54 -2.52 -16.17
C VAL A 408 -13.56 -2.05 -17.63
N LYS A 409 -14.72 -1.67 -18.18
CA LYS A 409 -14.82 -1.10 -19.53
C LYS A 409 -13.99 0.17 -19.68
N LYS A 410 -14.09 1.08 -18.70
CA LYS A 410 -13.31 2.33 -18.62
C LYS A 410 -11.79 2.06 -18.64
N ARG A 411 -11.31 1.14 -17.79
CA ARG A 411 -9.90 0.70 -17.79
C ARG A 411 -9.49 0.17 -19.16
N LYS A 412 -10.32 -0.65 -19.82
CA LYS A 412 -10.02 -1.19 -21.15
C LYS A 412 -9.84 -0.10 -22.21
N PHE A 413 -10.67 0.94 -22.22
CA PHE A 413 -10.48 2.06 -23.15
C PHE A 413 -9.17 2.81 -22.89
N TRP A 414 -8.85 3.04 -21.62
CA TRP A 414 -7.57 3.65 -21.23
C TRP A 414 -6.36 2.83 -21.68
N THR A 415 -6.36 1.51 -21.44
CA THR A 415 -5.25 0.66 -21.86
C THR A 415 -5.13 0.59 -23.39
N MET A 416 -6.25 0.55 -24.12
CA MET A 416 -6.22 0.62 -25.59
C MET A 416 -5.62 1.93 -26.11
N PHE A 417 -5.89 3.05 -25.45
CA PHE A 417 -5.27 4.35 -25.77
C PHE A 417 -3.76 4.31 -25.52
N LEU A 418 -3.32 3.73 -24.40
CA LEU A 418 -1.89 3.55 -24.11
C LEU A 418 -1.20 2.64 -25.14
N ASP A 419 -1.82 1.53 -25.51
CA ASP A 419 -1.28 0.60 -26.53
C ASP A 419 -1.12 1.32 -27.88
N GLN A 420 -2.11 2.13 -28.27
CA GLN A 420 -2.03 2.96 -29.47
C GLN A 420 -0.87 3.97 -29.38
N LYS A 421 -0.73 4.68 -28.25
CA LYS A 421 0.37 5.62 -28.05
C LYS A 421 1.73 4.94 -28.05
N GLU A 422 1.86 3.77 -27.44
CA GLU A 422 3.10 2.98 -27.45
C GLU A 422 3.47 2.56 -28.88
N SER A 423 2.50 2.16 -29.70
CA SER A 423 2.76 1.82 -31.12
C SER A 423 3.25 2.98 -31.97
N LEU A 424 2.91 4.22 -31.59
CA LEU A 424 3.34 5.46 -32.24
C LEU A 424 4.62 6.04 -31.61
N THR A 425 5.03 5.53 -30.46
CA THR A 425 6.20 6.03 -29.71
C THR A 425 7.47 5.53 -30.38
N ASN A 426 8.15 6.43 -31.10
CA ASN A 426 9.43 6.13 -31.71
C ASN A 426 10.58 6.58 -30.80
N LEU A 427 11.19 5.62 -30.10
CA LEU A 427 12.42 5.80 -29.32
C LEU A 427 13.61 5.26 -30.10
N ASN A 428 13.83 5.80 -31.30
CA ASN A 428 15.07 5.54 -32.02
C ASN A 428 16.22 6.18 -31.24
N THR A 429 17.02 5.32 -30.63
CA THR A 429 18.28 5.68 -29.97
C THR A 429 19.35 4.84 -30.65
N THR A 430 20.42 5.50 -31.09
CA THR A 430 21.60 4.82 -31.61
C THR A 430 22.28 4.03 -30.48
N ASP A 431 23.05 3.00 -30.83
CA ASP A 431 23.80 2.23 -29.83
C ASP A 431 24.85 3.10 -29.11
N ASP A 432 25.37 4.14 -29.78
CA ASP A 432 26.26 5.13 -29.19
C ASP A 432 25.54 6.00 -28.14
N GLU A 433 24.34 6.50 -28.45
CA GLU A 433 23.53 7.26 -27.48
C GLU A 433 23.16 6.41 -26.27
N ARG A 434 22.80 5.14 -26.47
CA ARG A 434 22.53 4.21 -25.37
C ARG A 434 23.77 3.98 -24.51
N THR A 435 24.91 3.76 -25.15
CA THR A 435 26.19 3.56 -24.45
C THR A 435 26.57 4.80 -23.64
N ASN A 436 26.42 5.99 -24.21
CA ASN A 436 26.67 7.25 -23.54
C ASN A 436 25.74 7.47 -22.34
N ILE A 437 24.45 7.15 -22.48
CA ILE A 437 23.49 7.22 -21.37
C ILE A 437 23.86 6.23 -20.25
N LEU A 438 24.22 5.00 -20.60
CA LEU A 438 24.64 3.99 -19.62
C LEU A 438 25.93 4.40 -18.90
N GLN A 439 26.91 4.94 -19.63
CA GLN A 439 28.14 5.48 -19.05
C GLN A 439 27.85 6.65 -18.10
N TRP A 440 27.00 7.59 -18.52
CA TRP A 440 26.57 8.70 -17.68
C TRP A 440 25.83 8.22 -16.42
N LEU A 441 24.93 7.23 -16.54
CA LEU A 441 24.24 6.63 -15.40
C LEU A 441 25.22 5.96 -14.43
N ASN A 442 26.19 5.20 -14.93
CA ASN A 442 27.21 4.56 -14.11
C ASN A 442 28.07 5.60 -13.36
N GLN A 443 28.48 6.68 -14.04
CA GLN A 443 29.19 7.79 -13.42
C GLN A 443 28.35 8.49 -12.35
N LYS A 444 27.03 8.65 -12.57
CA LYS A 444 26.13 9.26 -11.58
C LYS A 444 25.82 8.34 -10.41
N GLN A 445 25.64 7.04 -10.63
CA GLN A 445 25.48 6.06 -9.55
C GLN A 445 26.70 6.06 -8.61
N ALA A 446 27.92 6.06 -9.16
CA ALA A 446 29.15 6.19 -8.37
C ALA A 446 29.19 7.49 -7.55
N ASN A 447 28.66 8.60 -8.09
CA ASN A 447 28.55 9.87 -7.38
C ASN A 447 27.46 9.86 -6.29
N VAL A 448 26.36 9.14 -6.47
CA VAL A 448 25.32 8.96 -5.43
C VAL A 448 25.88 8.13 -4.27
N THR A 449 26.62 7.06 -4.54
CA THR A 449 27.32 6.30 -3.48
C THR A 449 28.34 7.17 -2.75
N CYS A 450 29.06 8.05 -3.46
CA CYS A 450 29.94 9.04 -2.87
C CYS A 450 29.19 10.11 -2.05
N GLN A 451 28.01 10.58 -2.47
CA GLN A 451 27.20 11.54 -1.70
C GLN A 451 26.54 10.92 -0.47
N GLU A 452 26.12 9.66 -0.53
CA GLU A 452 25.66 8.90 0.64
C GLU A 452 26.80 8.69 1.65
N ASN A 453 28.00 8.37 1.15
CA ASN A 453 29.21 8.35 1.96
C ASN A 453 29.56 9.73 2.52
N LEU A 454 29.43 10.80 1.74
CA LEU A 454 29.68 12.18 2.20
C LEU A 454 28.66 12.59 3.27
N TYR A 455 27.38 12.24 3.11
CA TYR A 455 26.34 12.50 4.10
C TYR A 455 26.62 11.74 5.40
N GLN A 456 27.10 10.49 5.32
CA GLN A 456 27.53 9.74 6.50
C GLN A 456 28.81 10.30 7.14
N ILE A 457 29.78 10.74 6.34
CA ILE A 457 31.02 11.37 6.82
C ILE A 457 30.71 12.72 7.50
N VAL A 458 29.88 13.57 6.89
CA VAL A 458 29.44 14.86 7.45
C VAL A 458 28.57 14.64 8.71
N ARG A 459 27.75 13.60 8.75
CA ARG A 459 26.98 13.21 9.95
C ARG A 459 27.87 12.69 11.08
N ASN A 460 28.90 11.91 10.75
CA ASN A 460 29.88 11.43 11.73
C ASN A 460 30.79 12.56 12.24
N HIS A 461 31.16 13.52 11.39
CA HIS A 461 31.87 14.73 11.80
C HIS A 461 31.03 15.65 12.69
N SER A 462 29.75 15.84 12.38
CA SER A 462 28.84 16.68 13.20
C SER A 462 28.48 16.06 14.56
N LYS A 463 28.59 14.73 14.71
CA LYS A 463 28.50 14.06 16.02
C LYS A 463 29.75 14.28 16.89
N ARG A 464 30.94 14.36 16.29
CA ARG A 464 32.20 14.67 17.02
C ARG A 464 32.24 16.10 17.57
N TYR A 465 31.59 17.05 16.89
CA TYR A 465 31.49 18.45 17.36
C TYR A 465 30.45 18.71 18.46
N LYS A 466 29.67 17.69 18.87
CA LYS A 466 28.72 17.80 20.00
C LYS A 466 29.17 17.03 21.24
N ALA A 467 30.37 16.44 21.20
CA ALA A 467 30.96 15.68 22.31
C ALA A 467 32.20 16.36 22.92
N ASN A 468 32.53 17.57 22.45
CA ASN A 468 33.33 18.57 23.15
C ASN A 468 32.42 19.77 23.44
#